data_AF-A0A437CM14-F1
#
_entry.id   AF-A0A437CM14-F1
#
_cell.length_a   1.000
_cell.length_b   1.000
_cell.length_c   1.000
_cell.angle_alpha   90.00
_cell.angle_beta   90.00
_cell.angle_gamma   90.00
#
_symmetry.space_group_name_H-M   'P 1'
#
loop_
_entity.id
_entity.type
_entity.pdbx_description
1 polymer ?
#
loop_
_entity_poly.entity_id
_entity_poly.type
_entity_poly.pdbx_seq_one_letter_code
_entity_poly.pdbx_strand_id
1 'polypeptide(L)'
;MEPVKVATTLLCEEDNPTLSMVAPVQAKLRKHFKPLNDELHIITEMKIKFLEDFNKRYQGLQDTLHVASALDPRFKMLSFIDDDRTRDQIYLDTLSQALTLHEKQTTEARQKESEKGPTQRNPSPGEDNPQNIDKKTADDGHLPKKMKALDQMFSDIVETSAPLRSYRELAKDEVWKYRNRDALPLDGNVFHWWRDQLDLPMLSSLAKIYLCIPATSVPSERVFSTAGDIVTAQRSLIKEEHVDQLIFLKKNLK
;
A
#
# COMPACT_ATOMS: atom_id res chain seq x y z
N MET A 1 -7.93 18.44 27.12
CA MET A 1 -8.55 17.49 26.15
C MET A 1 -8.23 17.81 24.70
N GLU A 2 -7.84 19.04 24.35
CA GLU A 2 -7.49 19.46 22.98
C GLU A 2 -6.61 18.47 22.18
N PRO A 3 -5.52 17.90 22.73
CA PRO A 3 -4.65 17.01 21.97
C PRO A 3 -5.35 15.72 21.51
N VAL A 4 -6.28 15.21 22.33
CA VAL A 4 -7.06 14.01 21.99
C VAL A 4 -8.06 14.33 20.90
N LYS A 5 -8.72 15.49 20.95
CA LYS A 5 -9.64 15.95 19.91
C LYS A 5 -8.93 16.07 18.56
N VAL A 6 -7.77 16.73 18.53
CA VAL A 6 -6.95 16.89 17.32
C VAL A 6 -6.53 15.52 16.76
N ALA A 7 -6.07 14.61 17.63
CA ALA A 7 -5.70 13.24 17.24
C ALA A 7 -6.89 12.49 16.63
N THR A 8 -8.07 12.56 17.25
CA THR A 8 -9.28 11.91 16.72
C THR A 8 -9.67 12.48 15.36
N THR A 9 -9.69 13.80 15.21
CA THR A 9 -10.01 14.43 13.91
C THR A 9 -9.07 13.96 12.81
N LEU A 10 -7.76 13.92 13.10
CA LEU A 10 -6.75 13.46 12.15
C LEU A 10 -6.96 12.00 11.75
N LEU A 11 -7.17 11.08 12.70
CA LEU A 11 -7.32 9.65 12.42
C LEU A 11 -8.68 9.26 11.78
N CYS A 12 -9.63 10.20 11.72
CA CYS A 12 -10.95 10.00 11.12
C CYS A 12 -11.09 10.66 9.74
N GLU A 13 -10.02 11.21 9.18
CA GLU A 13 -10.01 11.76 7.83
C GLU A 13 -9.99 10.65 6.76
N GLU A 14 -10.42 10.98 5.54
CA GLU A 14 -10.53 10.04 4.41
C GLU A 14 -9.62 10.41 3.23
N ASP A 15 -9.11 11.66 3.18
CA ASP A 15 -8.33 12.17 2.05
C ASP A 15 -6.83 11.83 2.13
N ASN A 16 -6.35 11.45 3.32
CA ASN A 16 -4.95 11.11 3.58
C ASN A 16 -4.82 9.71 4.19
N PRO A 17 -3.65 9.05 4.04
CA PRO A 17 -3.37 7.80 4.75
C PRO A 17 -3.42 8.01 6.27
N THR A 18 -4.34 7.32 6.94
CA THR A 18 -4.50 7.47 8.39
C THR A 18 -3.78 6.40 9.20
N LEU A 19 -3.63 5.17 8.68
CA LEU A 19 -2.92 4.10 9.39
C LEU A 19 -1.46 4.48 9.71
N SER A 20 -0.77 5.13 8.77
CA SER A 20 0.60 5.61 8.95
C SER A 20 0.75 6.72 10.00
N MET A 21 -0.34 7.38 10.37
CA MET A 21 -0.33 8.44 11.37
C MET A 21 -0.50 7.91 12.79
N VAL A 22 -1.01 6.69 12.96
CA VAL A 22 -1.38 6.15 14.29
C VAL A 22 -0.17 6.08 15.23
N ALA A 23 0.97 5.51 14.79
CA ALA A 23 2.15 5.39 15.65
C ALA A 23 2.75 6.77 16.03
N PRO A 24 2.97 7.71 15.09
CA PRO A 24 3.38 9.08 15.43
C PRO A 24 2.42 9.77 16.40
N VAL A 25 1.11 9.66 16.18
CA VAL A 25 0.09 10.24 17.06
C VAL A 25 0.12 9.61 18.44
N GLN A 26 0.21 8.28 18.53
CA GLN A 26 0.29 7.55 19.79
C GLN A 26 1.54 7.96 20.59
N ALA A 27 2.70 8.06 19.94
CA ALA A 27 3.93 8.51 20.57
C ALA A 27 3.81 9.96 21.08
N LYS A 28 3.23 10.86 20.28
CA LYS A 28 3.00 12.26 20.66
C LYS A 28 2.03 12.38 21.84
N LEU A 29 0.94 11.62 21.85
CA LEU A 29 0.00 11.57 22.97
C LEU A 29 0.67 11.02 24.23
N ARG A 30 1.43 9.92 24.13
CA ARG A 30 2.16 9.36 25.29
C ARG A 30 3.13 10.39 25.89
N LYS A 31 3.86 11.11 25.03
CA LYS A 31 4.76 12.19 25.49
C LYS A 31 4.00 13.34 26.16
N HIS A 32 2.87 13.75 25.60
CA HIS A 32 2.04 14.83 26.14
C HIS A 32 1.41 14.48 27.50
N PHE A 33 0.97 13.23 27.68
CA PHE A 33 0.30 12.78 28.90
C PHE A 33 1.27 12.21 29.94
N LYS A 34 2.59 12.32 29.75
CA LYS A 34 3.57 11.96 30.78
C LYS A 34 3.37 12.86 32.01
N PRO A 35 3.22 12.29 33.23
CA PRO A 35 3.16 13.09 34.45
C PRO A 35 4.44 13.90 34.64
N LEU A 36 4.30 15.15 35.07
CA LEU A 36 5.40 16.04 35.42
C LEU A 36 5.54 16.12 36.95
N ASN A 37 6.75 16.42 37.41
CA ASN A 37 6.97 16.77 38.80
C ASN A 37 6.23 18.10 39.06
N ASP A 38 5.56 18.22 40.20
CA ASP A 38 4.80 19.39 40.64
C ASP A 38 3.41 19.61 40.02
N GLU A 39 2.77 18.55 39.50
CA GLU A 39 1.36 18.59 39.10
C GLU A 39 0.39 18.28 40.25
N LEU A 40 -0.81 18.86 40.21
CA LEU A 40 -1.89 18.50 41.13
C LEU A 40 -2.16 16.99 41.03
N HIS A 41 -2.36 16.34 42.18
CA HIS A 41 -2.57 14.88 42.26
C HIS A 41 -3.65 14.39 41.29
N ILE A 42 -4.77 15.11 41.17
CA ILE A 42 -5.87 14.79 40.24
C ILE A 42 -5.45 14.79 38.77
N ILE A 43 -4.53 15.68 38.37
CA ILE A 43 -4.02 15.77 37.00
C ILE A 43 -3.11 14.56 36.72
N THR A 44 -2.24 14.22 37.68
CA THR A 44 -1.36 13.05 37.61
C THR A 44 -2.18 11.77 37.48
N GLU A 45 -3.21 11.59 38.31
CA GLU A 45 -4.10 10.43 38.24
C GLU A 45 -4.82 10.34 36.89
N MET A 46 -5.39 11.46 36.41
CA MET A 46 -6.03 11.54 35.10
C MET A 46 -5.06 11.16 33.97
N LYS A 47 -3.83 11.69 33.98
CA LYS A 47 -2.78 11.39 33.00
C LYS A 47 -2.41 9.91 32.99
N ILE A 48 -2.25 9.30 34.17
CA ILE A 48 -1.98 7.86 34.30
C ILE A 48 -3.09 7.06 33.64
N LYS A 49 -4.37 7.40 33.88
CA LYS A 49 -5.50 6.72 33.26
C LYS A 49 -5.54 6.85 31.74
N PHE A 50 -5.22 8.02 31.19
CA PHE A 50 -5.06 8.17 29.73
C PHE A 50 -3.94 7.31 29.17
N LEU A 51 -2.79 7.28 29.82
CA LEU A 51 -1.66 6.45 29.38
C LEU A 51 -2.00 4.96 29.43
N GLU A 52 -2.68 4.50 30.50
CA GLU A 52 -3.17 3.12 30.60
C GLU A 52 -4.11 2.77 29.44
N ASP A 53 -5.04 3.65 29.08
CA ASP A 53 -5.95 3.44 27.95
C ASP A 53 -5.21 3.41 26.61
N PHE A 54 -4.33 4.38 26.36
CA PHE A 54 -3.54 4.45 25.12
C PHE A 54 -2.58 3.27 24.94
N ASN A 55 -2.10 2.68 26.04
CA ASN A 55 -1.23 1.50 26.00
C ASN A 55 -2.00 0.21 25.70
N LYS A 56 -3.31 0.17 25.97
CA LYS A 56 -4.19 -0.96 25.64
C LYS A 56 -4.61 -0.93 24.17
N ARG A 57 -4.78 0.26 23.61
CA ARG A 57 -5.14 0.42 22.19
C ARG A 57 -3.99 0.00 21.28
N TYR A 58 -4.32 -0.71 20.20
CA TYR A 58 -3.39 -1.19 19.19
C TYR A 58 -2.29 -2.13 19.71
N GLN A 59 -2.57 -2.86 20.81
CA GLN A 59 -1.72 -3.97 21.24
C GLN A 59 -1.70 -5.05 20.16
N GLY A 60 -0.50 -5.57 19.86
CA GLY A 60 -0.28 -6.56 18.80
C GLY A 60 -0.26 -6.00 17.37
N LEU A 61 -0.52 -4.71 17.17
CA LEU A 61 -0.48 -4.07 15.85
C LEU A 61 0.72 -3.14 15.65
N GLN A 62 1.60 -3.00 16.64
CA GLN A 62 2.71 -2.04 16.61
C GLN A 62 3.60 -2.22 15.37
N ASP A 63 3.93 -3.45 15.00
CA ASP A 63 4.75 -3.74 13.82
C ASP A 63 4.08 -3.26 12.53
N THR A 64 2.78 -3.50 12.40
CA THR A 64 1.96 -3.02 11.26
C THR A 64 1.94 -1.48 11.22
N LEU A 65 1.76 -0.83 12.37
CA LEU A 65 1.73 0.63 12.46
C LEU A 65 3.09 1.26 12.16
N HIS A 66 4.18 0.64 12.61
CA HIS A 66 5.54 1.09 12.34
C HIS A 66 5.89 0.95 10.86
N VAL A 67 5.56 -0.18 10.23
CA VAL A 67 5.74 -0.36 8.78
C VAL A 67 4.90 0.64 7.99
N ALA A 68 3.63 0.86 8.37
CA ALA A 68 2.79 1.88 7.74
C ALA A 68 3.41 3.28 7.85
N SER A 69 3.96 3.62 9.02
CA SER A 69 4.62 4.91 9.26
C SER A 69 5.93 5.05 8.48
N ALA A 70 6.70 3.96 8.35
CA ALA A 70 7.93 3.94 7.57
C ALA A 70 7.66 4.16 6.08
N LEU A 71 6.57 3.58 5.56
CA LEU A 71 6.12 3.75 4.17
C LEU A 71 5.45 5.11 3.91
N ASP A 72 5.22 5.93 4.93
CA ASP A 72 4.77 7.31 4.73
C ASP A 72 5.99 8.23 4.61
N PRO A 73 6.21 8.89 3.46
CA PRO A 73 7.38 9.74 3.23
C PRO A 73 7.47 10.92 4.19
N ARG A 74 6.36 11.31 4.84
CA ARG A 74 6.32 12.36 5.88
C ARG A 74 6.91 11.87 7.20
N PHE A 75 6.75 10.59 7.51
CA PHE A 75 7.16 9.98 8.78
C PHE A 75 8.30 8.98 8.64
N LYS A 76 8.87 8.83 7.44
CA LYS A 76 9.94 7.86 7.14
C LYS A 76 11.18 7.96 8.04
N MET A 77 11.47 9.12 8.63
CA MET A 77 12.58 9.26 9.59
C MET A 77 12.31 8.58 10.93
N LEU A 78 11.05 8.19 11.19
CA LEU A 78 10.58 7.56 12.41
C LEU A 78 11.03 8.31 13.66
N SER A 79 11.07 9.65 13.62
CA SER A 79 11.60 10.51 14.69
C SER A 79 10.82 10.44 16.00
N PHE A 80 9.71 9.72 16.01
CA PHE A 80 8.92 9.41 17.20
C PHE A 80 9.45 8.17 17.96
N ILE A 81 10.43 7.47 17.39
CA ILE A 81 11.15 6.34 17.99
C ILE A 81 12.55 6.82 18.34
N ASP A 82 12.89 6.77 19.63
CA ASP A 82 14.18 7.25 20.14
C ASP A 82 15.34 6.27 19.87
N ASP A 83 15.05 4.98 19.70
CA ASP A 83 16.07 3.94 19.49
C ASP A 83 16.36 3.67 18.00
N ASP A 84 17.58 3.98 17.59
CA ASP A 84 18.08 3.78 16.23
C ASP A 84 18.01 2.32 15.78
N ARG A 85 18.25 1.38 16.69
CA ARG A 85 18.21 -0.06 16.38
C ARG A 85 16.80 -0.49 16.02
N THR A 86 15.80 -0.02 16.76
CA THR A 86 14.39 -0.25 16.45
C THR A 86 14.02 0.35 15.10
N ARG A 87 14.50 1.57 14.78
CA ARG A 87 14.27 2.18 13.46
C ARG A 87 14.84 1.34 12.32
N ASP A 88 16.06 0.84 12.47
CA ASP A 88 16.68 -0.05 11.48
C ASP A 88 15.93 -1.39 11.35
N GLN A 89 15.48 -1.97 12.47
CA GLN A 89 14.69 -3.20 12.46
C GLN A 89 13.38 -3.02 11.69
N ILE A 90 12.67 -1.90 11.87
CA ILE A 90 11.43 -1.60 11.12
C ILE A 90 11.68 -1.58 9.61
N TYR A 91 12.82 -1.05 9.17
CA TYR A 91 13.19 -1.05 7.75
C TYR A 91 13.58 -2.45 7.24
N LEU A 92 14.19 -3.29 8.09
CA LEU A 92 14.41 -4.71 7.76
C LEU A 92 13.09 -5.48 7.65
N ASP A 93 12.13 -5.19 8.51
CA ASP A 93 10.81 -5.81 8.47
C ASP A 93 10.06 -5.35 7.22
N THR A 94 10.10 -4.06 6.90
CA THR A 94 9.54 -3.48 5.66
C THR A 94 10.13 -4.15 4.42
N LEU A 95 11.45 -4.35 4.40
CA LEU A 95 12.16 -5.06 3.33
C LEU A 95 11.66 -6.51 3.19
N SER A 96 11.53 -7.23 4.30
CA SER A 96 11.07 -8.63 4.28
C SER A 96 9.65 -8.74 3.75
N GLN A 97 8.76 -7.84 4.15
CA GLN A 97 7.39 -7.81 3.66
C GLN A 97 7.29 -7.44 2.18
N ALA A 98 8.12 -6.51 1.70
CA ALA A 98 8.19 -6.17 0.28
C ALA A 98 8.62 -7.38 -0.56
N LEU A 99 9.58 -8.17 -0.07
CA LEU A 99 10.01 -9.41 -0.72
C LEU A 99 8.90 -10.46 -0.75
N THR A 100 8.26 -10.72 0.39
CA THR A 100 7.13 -11.66 0.47
C THR A 100 5.98 -11.26 -0.45
N LEU A 101 5.68 -9.96 -0.55
CA LEU A 101 4.64 -9.46 -1.44
C LEU A 101 5.00 -9.70 -2.91
N HIS A 102 6.24 -9.43 -3.29
CA HIS A 102 6.73 -9.67 -4.65
C HIS A 102 6.70 -11.15 -5.03
N GLU A 103 7.10 -12.04 -4.12
CA GLU A 103 7.00 -13.49 -4.31
C GLU A 103 5.56 -13.94 -4.55
N LYS A 104 4.61 -13.48 -3.71
CA LYS A 104 3.18 -13.76 -3.87
C LYS A 104 2.66 -13.31 -5.23
N GLN A 105 2.93 -12.06 -5.62
CA GLN A 105 2.52 -11.53 -6.92
C GLN A 105 3.10 -12.32 -8.10
N THR A 106 4.36 -12.77 -7.98
CA THR A 106 5.01 -13.60 -9.01
C THR A 106 4.37 -14.99 -9.11
N THR A 107 4.05 -15.61 -7.98
CA THR A 107 3.38 -16.92 -7.96
C THR A 107 1.95 -16.85 -8.54
N GLU A 108 1.19 -15.81 -8.19
CA GLU A 108 -0.16 -15.59 -8.69
C GLU A 108 -0.19 -15.31 -10.20
N ALA A 109 0.81 -14.57 -10.71
CA ALA A 109 0.94 -14.33 -12.15
C ALA A 109 1.18 -15.63 -12.93
N ARG A 110 2.05 -16.52 -12.42
CA ARG A 110 2.32 -17.83 -13.04
C ARG A 110 1.09 -18.74 -13.02
N GLN A 111 0.29 -18.72 -11.96
CA GLN A 111 -0.95 -19.49 -11.87
C GLN A 111 -2.01 -18.99 -12.88
N LYS A 112 -2.19 -17.68 -13.00
CA LYS A 112 -3.13 -17.06 -13.96
C LYS A 112 -2.74 -17.31 -15.42
N GLU A 113 -1.46 -17.48 -15.73
CA GLU A 113 -1.01 -17.87 -17.07
C GLU A 113 -1.29 -19.34 -17.39
N SER A 114 -1.25 -20.24 -16.38
CA SER A 114 -1.55 -21.66 -16.56
C SER A 114 -3.04 -21.99 -16.72
N GLU A 115 -3.95 -21.13 -16.21
CA GLU A 115 -5.41 -21.30 -16.35
C GLU A 115 -5.95 -20.73 -17.68
N LYS A 116 -5.15 -19.96 -18.44
CA LYS A 116 -5.50 -19.53 -19.80
C LYS A 116 -5.13 -20.63 -20.82
N GLY A 117 -5.81 -21.78 -20.74
CA GLY A 117 -5.89 -22.75 -21.83
C GLY A 117 -6.59 -22.17 -23.07
N PRO A 118 -6.41 -22.75 -24.28
CA PRO A 118 -6.66 -22.08 -25.54
C PRO A 118 -8.13 -21.69 -25.69
N THR A 119 -8.36 -20.39 -25.93
CA THR A 119 -9.65 -19.86 -26.35
C THR A 119 -10.13 -20.62 -27.58
N GLN A 120 -11.21 -21.39 -27.43
CA GLN A 120 -11.96 -21.95 -28.55
C GLN A 120 -12.41 -20.79 -29.45
N ARG A 121 -11.75 -20.65 -30.59
CA ARG A 121 -12.21 -19.82 -31.70
C ARG A 121 -13.38 -20.57 -32.33
N ASN A 122 -14.60 -20.07 -32.15
CA ASN A 122 -15.78 -20.58 -32.85
C ASN A 122 -15.52 -20.54 -34.38
N PRO A 123 -15.73 -21.63 -35.13
CA PRO A 123 -15.72 -21.59 -36.59
C PRO A 123 -17.12 -21.20 -37.10
N SER A 124 -17.18 -20.20 -37.98
CA SER A 124 -18.29 -20.03 -38.92
C SER A 124 -18.05 -20.90 -40.18
N PRO A 125 -19.10 -21.36 -40.89
CA PRO A 125 -19.02 -22.45 -41.86
C PRO A 125 -18.92 -22.00 -43.33
N GLY A 126 -18.26 -22.84 -44.15
CA GLY A 126 -18.26 -22.83 -45.62
C GLY A 126 -17.04 -22.11 -46.22
N GLU A 127 -16.32 -22.61 -47.23
CA GLU A 127 -16.60 -23.62 -48.26
C GLU A 127 -15.27 -24.24 -48.79
N ASP A 128 -15.38 -25.51 -49.20
CA ASP A 128 -14.66 -26.26 -50.25
C ASP A 128 -13.11 -26.38 -50.35
N ASN A 129 -12.74 -27.66 -50.42
CA ASN A 129 -11.46 -28.35 -50.67
C ASN A 129 -11.17 -28.40 -52.22
N PRO A 130 -10.16 -29.10 -52.81
CA PRO A 130 -9.01 -29.82 -52.23
C PRO A 130 -7.64 -29.78 -53.02
N GLN A 131 -6.61 -30.43 -52.42
CA GLN A 131 -5.37 -31.04 -52.99
C GLN A 131 -4.17 -30.06 -53.19
N ASN A 132 -2.91 -30.33 -52.81
CA ASN A 132 -2.10 -31.54 -53.05
C ASN A 132 -0.78 -31.62 -52.21
N ILE A 133 -0.51 -32.82 -51.66
CA ILE A 133 0.72 -33.60 -51.38
C ILE A 133 2.16 -32.98 -51.31
N ASP A 134 2.88 -33.40 -50.24
CA ASP A 134 4.32 -33.76 -50.07
C ASP A 134 5.42 -32.82 -49.45
N LYS A 135 5.93 -33.30 -48.31
CA LYS A 135 7.35 -33.51 -47.86
C LYS A 135 8.29 -32.33 -47.47
N LYS A 136 8.81 -32.47 -46.22
CA LYS A 136 10.18 -32.26 -45.64
C LYS A 136 10.93 -30.97 -46.04
N THR A 137 11.45 -30.14 -45.14
CA THR A 137 12.57 -30.37 -44.19
C THR A 137 12.71 -29.19 -43.20
N ALA A 138 13.39 -29.42 -42.09
CA ALA A 138 13.82 -28.42 -41.11
C ALA A 138 14.66 -27.29 -41.74
N ASP A 139 14.42 -26.04 -41.33
CA ASP A 139 15.47 -25.02 -41.17
C ASP A 139 14.96 -23.83 -40.33
N ASP A 140 15.93 -23.20 -39.69
CA ASP A 140 15.92 -22.12 -38.73
C ASP A 140 15.14 -20.85 -39.18
N GLY A 141 14.57 -20.12 -38.22
CA GLY A 141 13.70 -19.00 -38.53
C GLY A 141 13.30 -18.12 -37.34
N HIS A 142 14.27 -17.76 -36.50
CA HIS A 142 14.08 -16.73 -35.49
C HIS A 142 13.83 -15.37 -36.18
N LEU A 143 12.66 -14.76 -35.93
CA LEU A 143 12.38 -13.39 -36.37
C LEU A 143 13.38 -12.41 -35.71
N PRO A 144 14.11 -11.57 -36.46
CA PRO A 144 14.98 -10.58 -35.85
C PRO A 144 14.13 -9.43 -35.29
N LYS A 145 14.09 -9.31 -33.97
CA LYS A 145 13.67 -8.07 -33.30
C LYS A 145 14.56 -6.94 -33.80
N LYS A 146 13.97 -5.84 -34.29
CA LYS A 146 14.70 -4.61 -34.63
C LYS A 146 15.45 -4.12 -33.39
N MET A 147 16.75 -4.41 -33.31
CA MET A 147 17.63 -3.83 -32.30
C MET A 147 17.80 -2.34 -32.61
N LYS A 148 17.71 -1.50 -31.57
CA LYS A 148 17.96 -0.06 -31.70
C LYS A 148 19.45 0.12 -32.02
N ALA A 149 19.80 1.10 -32.86
CA ALA A 149 21.19 1.33 -33.30
C ALA A 149 22.20 1.48 -32.14
N LEU A 150 21.74 1.96 -30.98
CA LEU A 150 22.52 2.07 -29.75
C LEU A 150 22.87 0.70 -29.15
N ASP A 151 21.93 -0.24 -29.18
CA ASP A 151 22.10 -1.61 -28.66
C ASP A 151 23.15 -2.38 -29.48
N GLN A 152 23.16 -2.13 -30.80
CA GLN A 152 24.09 -2.77 -31.73
C GLN A 152 25.50 -2.16 -31.70
N MET A 153 25.63 -0.89 -31.29
CA MET A 153 26.92 -0.20 -31.27
C MET A 153 27.66 -0.40 -29.93
N PHE A 154 26.93 -0.69 -28.86
CA PHE A 154 27.47 -0.81 -27.51
C PHE A 154 27.26 -2.19 -26.87
N SER A 155 26.72 -3.20 -27.59
CA SER A 155 26.55 -4.58 -27.05
C SER A 155 27.85 -5.19 -26.53
N ASP A 156 28.97 -4.82 -27.16
CA ASP A 156 30.29 -5.39 -26.86
C ASP A 156 31.02 -4.57 -25.77
N ILE A 157 30.57 -3.34 -25.53
CA ILE A 157 31.07 -2.45 -24.46
C ILE A 157 30.26 -2.69 -23.17
N VAL A 158 28.97 -2.98 -23.33
CA VAL A 158 28.07 -3.47 -22.30
C VAL A 158 28.10 -4.99 -22.37
N GLU A 159 29.23 -5.60 -22.03
CA GLU A 159 29.21 -6.99 -21.56
C GLU A 159 28.14 -7.04 -20.46
N THR A 160 26.99 -7.60 -20.81
CA THR A 160 25.84 -7.73 -19.91
C THR A 160 26.13 -8.89 -18.98
N SER A 161 27.19 -8.75 -18.19
CA SER A 161 27.41 -9.44 -16.94
C SER A 161 26.93 -8.56 -15.79
N ALA A 162 25.80 -7.87 -15.96
CA ALA A 162 25.04 -7.50 -14.77
C ALA A 162 24.68 -8.86 -14.14
N PRO A 163 25.23 -9.22 -12.96
CA PRO A 163 24.71 -10.38 -12.25
C PRO A 163 23.20 -10.15 -12.15
N LEU A 164 22.39 -11.17 -12.42
CA LEU A 164 20.97 -11.16 -12.11
C LEU A 164 20.88 -10.80 -10.63
N ARG A 165 20.77 -9.50 -10.32
CA ARG A 165 20.78 -9.01 -8.94
C ARG A 165 19.62 -9.71 -8.29
N SER A 166 19.89 -10.38 -7.19
CA SER A 166 18.83 -11.05 -6.47
C SER A 166 17.75 -10.02 -6.17
N TYR A 167 16.46 -10.38 -6.25
CA TYR A 167 15.37 -9.48 -5.83
C TYR A 167 15.60 -8.91 -4.42
N ARG A 168 16.29 -9.68 -3.57
CA ARG A 168 16.74 -9.24 -2.24
C ARG A 168 17.70 -8.05 -2.30
N GLU A 169 18.64 -8.03 -3.24
CA GLU A 169 19.59 -6.93 -3.41
C GLU A 169 18.90 -5.69 -3.99
N LEU A 170 17.98 -5.87 -4.94
CA LEU A 170 17.17 -4.79 -5.49
C LEU A 170 16.30 -4.14 -4.41
N ALA A 171 15.62 -4.94 -3.60
CA ALA A 171 14.79 -4.44 -2.51
C ALA A 171 15.63 -3.70 -1.43
N LYS A 172 16.84 -4.18 -1.13
CA LYS A 172 17.77 -3.48 -0.23
C LYS A 172 18.19 -2.12 -0.77
N ASP A 173 18.57 -2.06 -2.06
CA ASP A 173 18.92 -0.82 -2.75
C ASP A 173 17.73 0.15 -2.78
N GLU A 174 16.52 -0.36 -2.99
CA GLU A 174 15.28 0.42 -2.97
C GLU A 174 15.01 1.06 -1.60
N VAL A 175 15.12 0.29 -0.51
CA VAL A 175 14.98 0.79 0.87
C VAL A 175 16.06 1.83 1.18
N TRP A 176 17.30 1.59 0.77
CA TRP A 176 18.38 2.55 0.96
C TRP A 176 18.12 3.87 0.22
N LYS A 177 17.71 3.81 -1.06
CA LYS A 177 17.32 4.99 -1.85
C LYS A 177 16.17 5.74 -1.19
N TYR A 178 15.15 5.03 -0.73
CA TYR A 178 13.99 5.61 -0.07
C TYR A 178 14.38 6.38 1.21
N ARG A 179 15.20 5.78 2.07
CA ARG A 179 15.69 6.40 3.31
C ARG A 179 16.51 7.67 3.05
N ASN A 180 17.29 7.68 1.98
CA ASN A 180 18.21 8.80 1.68
C ASN A 180 17.57 9.96 0.92
N ARG A 181 16.35 9.81 0.40
CA ARG A 181 15.60 10.93 -0.21
C ARG A 181 15.20 11.95 0.85
N ASP A 182 14.74 13.11 0.42
CA ASP A 182 14.12 14.07 1.33
C ASP A 182 12.76 13.56 1.82
N ALA A 183 12.40 13.95 3.05
CA ALA A 183 11.08 13.67 3.60
C ALA A 183 10.04 14.58 2.93
N LEU A 184 8.83 14.05 2.71
CA LEU A 184 7.73 14.85 2.19
C LEU A 184 7.26 15.83 3.28
N PRO A 185 7.00 17.11 2.95
CA PRO A 185 6.33 18.03 3.86
C PRO A 185 4.99 17.49 4.37
N LEU A 186 4.55 17.93 5.55
CA LEU A 186 3.34 17.40 6.21
C LEU A 186 2.05 17.65 5.40
N ASP A 187 2.03 18.71 4.61
CA ASP A 187 0.98 19.13 3.68
C ASP A 187 1.04 18.43 2.31
N GLY A 188 2.10 17.66 2.04
CA GLY A 188 2.28 16.95 0.79
C GLY A 188 1.35 15.74 0.64
N ASN A 189 0.89 15.49 -0.59
CA ASN A 189 0.07 14.33 -0.91
C ASN A 189 0.93 13.05 -1.05
N VAL A 190 0.76 12.13 -0.10
CA VAL A 190 1.53 10.88 -0.03
C VAL A 190 1.26 9.95 -1.22
N PHE A 191 0.00 9.84 -1.66
CA PHE A 191 -0.35 8.97 -2.79
C PHE A 191 0.23 9.46 -4.11
N HIS A 192 0.27 10.78 -4.31
CA HIS A 192 0.93 11.39 -5.46
C HIS A 192 2.44 11.13 -5.41
N TRP A 193 3.06 11.32 -4.24
CA TRP A 193 4.49 11.07 -4.07
C TRP A 193 4.87 9.63 -4.47
N TRP A 194 4.12 8.63 -4.00
CA TRP A 194 4.35 7.22 -4.34
C TRP A 194 4.07 6.86 -5.80
N ARG A 195 3.20 7.63 -6.48
CA ARG A 195 2.93 7.49 -7.91
C ARG A 195 4.13 7.94 -8.75
N ASP A 196 4.82 8.98 -8.31
CA ASP A 196 5.96 9.54 -9.04
C ASP A 196 7.23 8.69 -8.89
N GLN A 197 7.29 7.79 -7.90
CA GLN A 197 8.45 6.94 -7.63
C GLN A 197 8.47 5.67 -8.48
N LEU A 198 8.80 5.84 -9.76
CA LEU A 198 8.94 4.72 -10.71
C LEU A 198 10.14 3.80 -10.40
N ASP A 199 11.14 4.31 -9.71
CA ASP A 199 12.36 3.58 -9.32
C ASP A 199 12.21 2.82 -7.99
N LEU A 200 11.07 2.94 -7.31
CA LEU A 200 10.74 2.24 -6.07
C LEU A 200 9.51 1.30 -6.23
N PRO A 201 9.58 0.28 -7.11
CA PRO A 201 8.41 -0.54 -7.44
C PRO A 201 7.94 -1.44 -6.28
N MET A 202 8.84 -2.05 -5.51
CA MET A 202 8.46 -3.02 -4.47
C MET A 202 7.84 -2.30 -3.27
N LEU A 203 8.45 -1.20 -2.82
CA LEU A 203 7.94 -0.36 -1.75
C LEU A 203 6.68 0.38 -2.17
N SER A 204 6.56 0.86 -3.41
CA SER A 204 5.31 1.47 -3.90
C SER A 204 4.16 0.47 -3.88
N SER A 205 4.42 -0.80 -4.24
CA SER A 205 3.41 -1.86 -4.15
C SER A 205 2.97 -2.13 -2.70
N LEU A 206 3.91 -2.13 -1.76
CA LEU A 206 3.64 -2.32 -0.33
C LEU A 206 2.92 -1.10 0.28
N ALA A 207 3.36 0.12 -0.07
CA ALA A 207 2.77 1.37 0.36
C ALA A 207 1.31 1.49 -0.06
N LYS A 208 0.95 1.05 -1.27
CA LYS A 208 -0.45 1.00 -1.72
C LYS A 208 -1.35 0.13 -0.84
N ILE A 209 -0.81 -0.95 -0.25
CA ILE A 209 -1.57 -1.81 0.66
C ILE A 209 -1.73 -1.11 2.01
N TYR A 210 -0.62 -0.69 2.62
CA TYR A 210 -0.63 -0.13 3.98
C TYR A 210 -1.32 1.22 4.08
N LEU A 211 -1.09 2.12 3.12
CA LEU A 211 -1.57 3.50 3.16
C LEU A 211 -3.05 3.65 2.79
N CYS A 212 -3.66 2.62 2.20
CA CYS A 212 -5.10 2.58 1.92
C CYS A 212 -5.93 2.05 3.09
N ILE A 213 -5.30 1.54 4.15
CA ILE A 213 -6.02 1.04 5.32
C ILE A 213 -6.43 2.24 6.19
N PRO A 214 -7.72 2.41 6.51
CA PRO A 214 -8.15 3.45 7.43
C PRO A 214 -7.76 3.09 8.87
N ALA A 215 -7.36 4.08 9.67
CA ALA A 215 -7.02 3.89 11.08
C ALA A 215 -8.25 3.59 11.98
N THR A 216 -9.45 3.95 11.51
CA THR A 216 -10.70 3.86 12.29
C THR A 216 -11.86 3.36 11.43
N SER A 217 -12.91 2.87 12.08
CA SER A 217 -14.19 2.51 11.44
C SER A 217 -15.07 3.72 11.12
N VAL A 218 -14.66 4.94 11.52
CA VAL A 218 -15.48 6.16 11.39
C VAL A 218 -15.92 6.46 9.95
N PRO A 219 -15.08 6.28 8.90
CA PRO A 219 -15.54 6.42 7.52
C PRO A 219 -16.70 5.48 7.19
N SER A 220 -16.62 4.22 7.62
CA SER A 220 -17.67 3.23 7.45
C SER A 220 -18.92 3.61 8.25
N GLU A 221 -18.77 4.04 9.50
CA GLU A 221 -19.90 4.51 10.33
C GLU A 221 -20.61 5.71 9.71
N ARG A 222 -19.88 6.63 9.06
CA ARG A 222 -20.48 7.77 8.33
C ARG A 222 -21.29 7.29 7.14
N VAL A 223 -20.81 6.27 6.42
CA VAL A 223 -21.57 5.61 5.34
C VAL A 223 -22.86 4.98 5.91
N PHE A 224 -22.77 4.25 7.03
CA PHE A 224 -23.94 3.64 7.68
C PHE A 224 -24.92 4.65 8.28
N SER A 225 -24.44 5.77 8.84
CA SER A 225 -25.32 6.86 9.29
C SER A 225 -26.06 7.47 8.11
N THR A 226 -25.36 7.69 6.99
CA THR A 226 -25.97 8.19 5.75
C THR A 226 -26.99 7.20 5.21
N ALA A 227 -26.70 5.90 5.30
CA ALA A 227 -27.63 4.83 4.97
C ALA A 227 -28.87 4.86 5.87
N GLY A 228 -28.71 5.06 7.17
CA GLY A 228 -29.81 5.22 8.12
C GLY A 228 -30.72 6.40 7.76
N ASP A 229 -30.17 7.52 7.29
CA ASP A 229 -30.95 8.66 6.81
C ASP A 229 -31.73 8.31 5.51
N ILE A 230 -31.13 7.51 4.61
CA ILE A 230 -31.78 7.05 3.37
C ILE A 230 -32.91 6.05 3.69
N VAL A 231 -32.67 5.17 4.67
CA VAL A 231 -33.58 4.14 5.19
C VAL A 231 -34.30 4.70 6.42
N THR A 232 -35.02 5.81 6.23
CA THR A 232 -35.96 6.31 7.24
C THR A 232 -37.30 5.56 7.15
N ALA A 233 -38.08 5.55 8.24
CA ALA A 233 -39.38 4.87 8.32
C ALA A 233 -40.43 5.34 7.27
N GLN A 234 -40.17 6.43 6.55
CA GLN A 234 -41.00 6.91 5.43
C GLN A 234 -40.68 6.21 4.08
N ARG A 235 -39.61 5.40 4.02
CA ARG A 235 -39.14 4.68 2.83
C ARG A 235 -38.97 3.17 3.05
N SER A 236 -39.80 2.57 3.90
CA SER A 236 -39.75 1.16 4.34
C SER A 236 -39.94 0.09 3.24
N LEU A 237 -40.10 0.50 1.97
CA LEU A 237 -40.32 -0.36 0.81
C LEU A 237 -39.09 -0.50 -0.11
N ILE A 238 -37.97 0.12 0.24
CA ILE A 238 -36.72 -0.04 -0.52
C ILE A 238 -36.13 -1.42 -0.19
N LYS A 239 -35.91 -2.24 -1.23
CA LYS A 239 -35.20 -3.52 -1.09
C LYS A 239 -33.73 -3.28 -0.75
N GLU A 240 -33.12 -4.20 0.00
CA GLU A 240 -31.71 -4.16 0.42
C GLU A 240 -30.74 -3.82 -0.74
N GLU A 241 -30.92 -4.46 -1.90
CA GLU A 241 -30.12 -4.21 -3.11
C GLU A 241 -30.14 -2.74 -3.57
N HIS A 242 -31.29 -2.07 -3.47
CA HIS A 242 -31.41 -0.67 -3.87
C HIS A 242 -30.82 0.27 -2.81
N VAL A 243 -30.77 -0.14 -1.54
CA VAL A 243 -30.11 0.63 -0.47
C VAL A 243 -28.63 0.74 -0.77
N ASP A 244 -27.97 -0.37 -1.11
CA ASP A 244 -26.55 -0.40 -1.45
C ASP A 244 -26.23 0.46 -2.68
N GLN A 245 -27.06 0.36 -3.73
CA GLN A 245 -26.92 1.20 -4.93
C GLN A 245 -27.07 2.70 -4.62
N LEU A 246 -28.03 3.08 -3.78
CA LEU A 246 -28.22 4.47 -3.37
C LEU A 246 -27.04 4.99 -2.54
N ILE A 247 -26.54 4.19 -1.59
CA ILE A 247 -25.36 4.55 -0.79
C ILE A 247 -24.15 4.74 -1.69
N PHE A 248 -23.91 3.79 -2.61
CA PHE A 248 -22.83 3.85 -3.58
C PHE A 248 -22.92 5.12 -4.44
N LEU A 249 -24.08 5.40 -5.03
CA LEU A 249 -24.28 6.60 -5.85
C LEU A 249 -24.06 7.87 -5.03
N LYS A 250 -24.65 7.98 -3.83
CA LYS A 250 -24.50 9.17 -2.98
C LYS A 250 -23.05 9.41 -2.56
N LYS A 251 -22.26 8.35 -2.34
CA LYS A 251 -20.84 8.47 -1.96
C LYS A 251 -19.92 8.80 -3.13
N ASN A 252 -20.30 8.44 -4.36
CA ASN A 252 -19.48 8.66 -5.56
C ASN A 252 -19.90 9.90 -6.38
N LEU A 253 -21.11 10.41 -6.20
CA LEU A 253 -21.56 11.69 -6.75
C LEU A 253 -20.96 12.84 -5.90
N LYS A 254 -19.73 13.24 -6.23
CA LYS A 254 -19.11 14.48 -5.74
C LYS A 254 -19.52 15.66 -6.62
#